data_AF-A0A7S0R4K9-F1
#
_entry.id   AF-A0A7S0R4K9-F1
#
_cell.length_a   1.000
_cell.length_b   1.000
_cell.length_c   1.000
_cell.angle_alpha   90.00
_cell.angle_beta   90.00
_cell.angle_gamma   90.00
#
_symmetry.space_group_name_H-M   'P 1'
#
loop_
_entity.id
_entity.type
_entity.pdbx_description
1 polymer ?
#
loop_
_entity_poly.entity_id
_entity_poly.type
_entity_poly.pdbx_seq_one_letter_code
_entity_poly.pdbx_strand_id
1 'polypeptide(L)'
;VAELARRGLLLPERLFQVVPVVVSALAYDVRRGAHSVGAHVRDAAAYVVWAFARAYAPEVMQTWMGELAPALLTVAVFDREVNCRRAASAAFQEAVGRLGNFPHGIDLVTIADYFTVGIRHNAFCQVAPVVASYELYRRPLLEHLIYTKLRHWDRQVREVSAKALATLAATDPEFAAGEECIDVLVAATL
;
A
#
# COMPACT_ATOMS: atom_id res chain seq x y z
N VAL A 1 14.42 -5.20 -12.75
CA VAL A 1 14.33 -5.91 -11.44
C VAL A 1 13.47 -7.17 -11.55
N ALA A 2 12.17 -7.07 -11.86
CA ALA A 2 11.26 -8.23 -11.92
C ALA A 2 11.79 -9.37 -12.81
N GLU A 3 12.26 -9.06 -14.01
CA GLU A 3 12.78 -10.08 -14.93
C GLU A 3 14.10 -10.70 -14.47
N LEU A 4 14.93 -9.96 -13.72
CA LEU A 4 16.14 -10.53 -13.10
C LEU A 4 15.75 -11.54 -12.03
N ALA A 5 14.78 -11.22 -11.18
CA ALA A 5 14.27 -12.16 -10.18
C ALA A 5 13.67 -13.42 -10.82
N ARG A 6 12.78 -13.26 -11.80
CA ARG A 6 12.16 -14.37 -12.53
C ARG A 6 13.16 -15.31 -13.21
N ARG A 7 14.32 -14.79 -13.63
CA ARG A 7 15.40 -15.56 -14.26
C ARG A 7 16.44 -16.09 -13.27
N GLY A 8 16.25 -15.87 -11.96
CA GLY A 8 17.23 -16.25 -10.93
C GLY A 8 18.54 -15.45 -10.99
N LEU A 9 18.54 -14.29 -11.65
CA LEU A 9 19.70 -13.40 -11.82
C LEU A 9 19.79 -12.33 -10.73
N LEU A 10 18.73 -12.15 -9.94
CA LEU A 10 18.76 -11.35 -8.73
C LEU A 10 18.94 -12.29 -7.54
N LEU A 11 20.15 -12.29 -6.95
CA LEU A 11 20.45 -13.16 -5.81
C LEU A 11 19.79 -12.64 -4.52
N PRO A 12 19.39 -13.51 -3.58
CA PRO A 12 18.77 -13.13 -2.31
C PRO A 12 19.55 -12.07 -1.53
N GLU A 13 20.88 -12.11 -1.57
CA GLU A 13 21.75 -11.18 -0.84
C GLU A 13 21.67 -9.75 -1.42
N ARG A 14 21.04 -9.53 -2.58
CA ARG A 14 20.80 -8.19 -3.12
C ARG A 14 19.47 -7.59 -2.65
N LEU A 15 18.59 -8.39 -2.03
CA LEU A 15 17.25 -7.92 -1.63
C LEU A 15 17.30 -6.77 -0.64
N PHE A 16 18.32 -6.69 0.23
CA PHE A 16 18.47 -5.55 1.14
C PHE A 16 18.67 -4.21 0.45
N GLN A 17 19.21 -4.19 -0.77
CA GLN A 17 19.34 -2.97 -1.57
C GLN A 17 18.07 -2.71 -2.40
N VAL A 18 17.40 -3.78 -2.83
CA VAL A 18 16.30 -3.69 -3.80
C VAL A 18 14.96 -3.45 -3.13
N VAL A 19 14.65 -4.11 -2.01
CA VAL A 19 13.36 -4.01 -1.32
C VAL A 19 13.05 -2.56 -0.90
N PRO A 20 13.97 -1.79 -0.29
CA PRO A 20 13.68 -0.39 0.05
C PRO A 20 13.35 0.48 -1.17
N VAL A 21 13.99 0.21 -2.31
CA VAL A 21 13.70 0.91 -3.58
C VAL A 21 12.32 0.51 -4.11
N VAL A 22 11.93 -0.76 -4.00
CA VAL A 22 10.60 -1.25 -4.39
C VAL A 22 9.51 -0.64 -3.51
N VAL A 23 9.71 -0.56 -2.19
CA VAL A 23 8.79 0.10 -1.25
C VAL A 23 8.64 1.58 -1.61
N SER A 24 9.76 2.27 -1.88
CA SER A 24 9.73 3.67 -2.32
C SER A 24 9.00 3.83 -3.66
N ALA A 25 9.19 2.90 -4.58
CA ALA A 25 8.53 2.89 -5.88
C ALA A 25 7.02 2.63 -5.78
N LEU A 26 6.56 1.79 -4.83
CA LEU A 26 5.14 1.58 -4.53
C LEU A 26 4.48 2.86 -4.00
N ALA A 27 5.21 3.71 -3.28
CA ALA A 27 4.71 4.99 -2.78
C ALA A 27 4.89 6.16 -3.76
N TYR A 28 5.52 5.95 -4.93
CA TYR A 28 5.93 7.03 -5.82
C TYR A 28 4.72 7.76 -6.43
N ASP A 29 4.53 9.02 -6.03
CA ASP A 29 3.49 9.92 -6.53
C ASP A 29 4.01 11.36 -6.60
N VAL A 30 4.47 11.80 -7.78
CA VAL A 30 5.07 13.13 -7.93
C VAL A 30 4.10 14.06 -8.63
N ARG A 31 3.69 15.14 -7.95
CA ARG A 31 2.87 16.20 -8.55
C ARG A 31 3.66 16.92 -9.64
N ARG A 32 3.10 16.96 -10.85
CA ARG A 32 3.57 17.76 -11.99
C ARG A 32 2.45 18.69 -12.44
N GLY A 33 2.45 19.90 -11.87
CA GLY A 33 1.41 20.90 -12.13
C GLY A 33 0.03 20.44 -11.66
N ALA A 34 -0.86 20.21 -12.63
CA ALA A 34 -2.26 19.82 -12.41
C ALA A 34 -2.51 18.30 -12.42
N HIS A 35 -1.47 17.48 -12.53
CA HIS A 35 -1.58 16.02 -12.43
C HIS A 35 -0.44 15.45 -11.59
N SER A 36 -0.44 14.14 -11.36
CA SER A 36 0.72 13.43 -10.83
C SER A 36 1.21 12.34 -11.78
N VAL A 37 2.51 12.06 -11.69
CA VAL A 37 3.17 10.98 -12.42
C VAL A 37 3.63 9.92 -11.42
N GLY A 38 3.48 8.66 -11.78
CA GLY A 38 3.90 7.56 -10.92
C GLY A 38 3.08 6.29 -11.03
N ALA A 39 1.89 6.32 -11.65
CA ALA A 39 1.04 5.14 -11.79
C ALA A 39 1.79 3.94 -12.40
N HIS A 40 2.55 4.13 -13.49
CA HIS A 40 3.35 3.07 -14.10
C HIS A 40 4.52 2.61 -13.21
N VAL A 41 5.07 3.48 -12.37
CA VAL A 41 6.13 3.13 -11.42
C VAL A 41 5.57 2.23 -10.31
N ARG A 42 4.42 2.60 -9.74
CA ARG A 42 3.74 1.83 -8.69
C ARG A 42 3.24 0.48 -9.21
N ASP A 43 2.67 0.47 -10.42
CA ASP A 43 2.25 -0.76 -11.10
C ASP A 43 3.43 -1.70 -11.37
N ALA A 44 4.54 -1.17 -11.90
CA ALA A 44 5.76 -1.95 -12.09
C ALA A 44 6.37 -2.44 -10.77
N ALA A 45 6.28 -1.65 -9.70
CA ALA A 45 6.74 -2.05 -8.37
C ALA A 45 5.89 -3.20 -7.80
N ALA A 46 4.56 -3.13 -7.95
CA ALA A 46 3.68 -4.25 -7.60
C ALA A 46 4.03 -5.50 -8.40
N TYR A 47 4.31 -5.36 -9.71
CA TYR A 47 4.78 -6.47 -10.54
C TYR A 47 6.12 -7.05 -10.08
N VAL A 48 7.03 -6.23 -9.56
CA VAL A 48 8.28 -6.72 -8.96
C VAL A 48 8.00 -7.59 -7.74
N VAL A 49 7.10 -7.17 -6.84
CA VAL A 49 6.74 -7.97 -5.66
C VAL A 49 6.04 -9.27 -6.06
N TRP A 50 5.16 -9.23 -7.05
CA TRP A 50 4.55 -10.42 -7.64
C TRP A 50 5.61 -11.39 -8.20
N ALA A 51 6.63 -10.86 -8.88
CA ALA A 51 7.75 -11.66 -9.38
C ALA A 51 8.59 -12.27 -8.24
N PHE A 52 8.81 -11.53 -7.15
CA PHE A 52 9.53 -12.03 -5.97
C PHE A 52 8.83 -13.22 -5.33
N ALA A 53 7.50 -13.16 -5.18
CA ALA A 53 6.69 -14.26 -4.65
C ALA A 53 6.83 -15.58 -5.42
N ARG A 54 7.25 -15.50 -6.69
CA ARG A 54 7.44 -16.66 -7.57
C ARG A 54 8.89 -17.11 -7.68
N ALA A 55 9.82 -16.20 -7.44
CA ALA A 55 11.25 -16.42 -7.65
C ALA A 55 11.97 -16.91 -6.39
N TYR A 56 11.48 -16.54 -5.20
CA TYR A 56 12.17 -16.82 -3.94
C TYR A 56 11.36 -17.76 -3.05
N ALA A 57 12.08 -18.54 -2.24
CA ALA A 57 11.49 -19.40 -1.23
C ALA A 57 10.92 -18.57 -0.05
N PRO A 58 9.92 -19.11 0.68
CA PRO A 58 9.33 -18.46 1.85
C PRO A 58 10.35 -17.91 2.85
N GLU A 59 11.39 -18.69 3.14
CA GLU A 59 12.40 -18.39 4.16
C GLU A 59 13.23 -17.16 3.80
N VAL A 60 13.44 -16.92 2.49
CA VAL A 60 14.13 -15.73 1.99
C VAL A 60 13.24 -14.50 2.11
N MET A 61 11.97 -14.64 1.74
CA MET A 61 11.06 -13.50 1.68
C MET A 61 10.52 -13.07 3.03
N GLN A 62 10.47 -13.97 4.02
CA GLN A 62 9.94 -13.69 5.37
C GLN A 62 10.53 -12.41 5.99
N THR A 63 11.84 -12.17 5.79
CA THR A 63 12.55 -10.96 6.25
C THR A 63 11.93 -9.67 5.74
N TRP A 64 11.36 -9.67 4.54
CA TRP A 64 10.89 -8.48 3.82
C TRP A 64 9.38 -8.27 3.89
N MET A 65 8.61 -9.25 4.38
CA MET A 65 7.14 -9.20 4.37
C MET A 65 6.59 -8.11 5.28
N GLY A 66 7.28 -7.81 6.39
CA GLY A 66 6.90 -6.71 7.28
C GLY A 66 6.90 -5.34 6.61
N GLU A 67 7.68 -5.16 5.53
CA GLU A 67 7.75 -3.89 4.77
C GLU A 67 6.91 -3.94 3.49
N LEU A 68 6.96 -5.05 2.77
CA LEU A 68 6.28 -5.20 1.48
C LEU A 68 4.76 -5.35 1.65
N ALA A 69 4.29 -6.04 2.69
CA ALA A 69 2.86 -6.24 2.90
C ALA A 69 2.11 -4.92 3.20
N PRO A 70 2.56 -4.07 4.14
CA PRO A 70 1.94 -2.76 4.34
C PRO A 70 2.04 -1.86 3.11
N ALA A 71 3.16 -1.88 2.39
CA ALA A 71 3.31 -1.08 1.17
C ALA A 71 2.32 -1.49 0.08
N LEU A 72 2.16 -2.79 -0.18
CA LEU A 72 1.18 -3.31 -1.13
C LEU A 72 -0.26 -2.98 -0.70
N LEU A 73 -0.62 -3.23 0.55
CA LEU A 73 -1.98 -2.96 1.03
C LEU A 73 -2.30 -1.46 1.02
N THR A 74 -1.32 -0.61 1.33
CA THR A 74 -1.47 0.85 1.22
C THR A 74 -1.80 1.25 -0.22
N VAL A 75 -1.10 0.72 -1.22
CA VAL A 75 -1.42 0.96 -2.64
C VAL A 75 -2.79 0.37 -2.99
N ALA A 76 -3.09 -0.86 -2.57
CA ALA A 76 -4.34 -1.54 -2.86
C ALA A 76 -5.56 -0.76 -2.37
N VAL A 77 -5.46 -0.08 -1.22
CA VAL A 77 -6.59 0.66 -0.64
C VAL A 77 -6.60 2.15 -0.96
N PHE A 78 -5.44 2.79 -1.16
CA PHE A 78 -5.33 4.26 -1.28
C PHE A 78 -4.80 4.79 -2.62
N ASP A 79 -4.48 3.95 -3.61
CA ASP A 79 -4.12 4.48 -4.92
C ASP A 79 -5.34 5.12 -5.61
N ARG A 80 -5.12 6.24 -6.29
CA ARG A 80 -6.14 6.91 -7.10
C ARG A 80 -6.51 6.06 -8.31
N GLU A 81 -5.51 5.42 -8.91
CA GLU A 81 -5.60 4.66 -10.15
C GLU A 81 -6.02 3.22 -9.89
N VAL A 82 -7.09 2.79 -10.57
CA VAL A 82 -7.67 1.46 -10.36
C VAL A 82 -6.73 0.32 -10.72
N ASN A 83 -5.90 0.51 -11.74
CA ASN A 83 -4.94 -0.49 -12.18
C ASN A 83 -3.87 -0.74 -11.11
N CYS A 84 -3.36 0.32 -10.48
CA CYS A 84 -2.39 0.20 -9.39
C CYS A 84 -2.99 -0.51 -8.17
N ARG A 85 -4.24 -0.19 -7.79
CA ARG A 85 -4.93 -0.90 -6.69
C ARG A 85 -5.04 -2.40 -6.95
N ARG A 86 -5.44 -2.76 -8.17
CA ARG A 86 -5.57 -4.16 -8.61
C ARG A 86 -4.24 -4.89 -8.72
N ALA A 87 -3.21 -4.23 -9.24
CA ALA A 87 -1.87 -4.79 -9.33
C ALA A 87 -1.30 -5.09 -7.94
N ALA A 88 -1.48 -4.16 -6.98
CA ALA A 88 -1.05 -4.35 -5.61
C ALA A 88 -1.82 -5.48 -4.90
N SER A 89 -3.15 -5.54 -5.07
CA SER A 89 -3.99 -6.63 -4.58
C SER A 89 -3.57 -8.00 -5.14
N ALA A 90 -3.33 -8.08 -6.46
CA ALA A 90 -2.87 -9.31 -7.11
C ALA A 90 -1.46 -9.73 -6.64
N ALA A 91 -0.54 -8.78 -6.45
CA ALA A 91 0.78 -9.05 -5.90
C ALA A 91 0.71 -9.55 -4.46
N PHE A 92 -0.16 -8.97 -3.64
CA PHE A 92 -0.41 -9.41 -2.27
C PHE A 92 -1.00 -10.82 -2.24
N GLN A 93 -2.01 -11.09 -3.07
CA GLN A 93 -2.62 -12.42 -3.22
C GLN A 93 -1.60 -13.48 -3.63
N GLU A 94 -0.77 -13.21 -4.63
CA GLU A 94 0.28 -14.13 -5.07
C GLU A 94 1.26 -14.44 -3.94
N ALA A 95 1.68 -13.41 -3.21
CA ALA A 95 2.63 -13.55 -2.12
C ALA A 95 2.05 -14.37 -0.95
N VAL A 96 0.80 -14.10 -0.55
CA VAL A 96 0.09 -14.91 0.46
C VAL A 96 -0.04 -16.36 0.02
N GLY A 97 -0.44 -16.60 -1.24
CA GLY A 97 -0.69 -17.95 -1.74
C GLY A 97 0.57 -18.81 -1.94
N ARG A 98 1.73 -18.20 -2.21
CA ARG A 98 2.99 -18.92 -2.46
C ARG A 98 3.93 -18.97 -1.27
N LEU A 99 4.08 -17.85 -0.57
CA LEU A 99 5.07 -17.73 0.49
C LEU A 99 4.52 -18.17 1.84
N GLY A 100 3.19 -18.11 2.03
CA GLY A 100 2.59 -18.34 3.34
C GLY A 100 3.04 -17.31 4.39
N ASN A 101 2.57 -17.45 5.63
CA ASN A 101 3.01 -16.65 6.79
C ASN A 101 2.93 -15.12 6.66
N PHE A 102 2.09 -14.59 5.77
CA PHE A 102 1.72 -13.18 5.79
C PHE A 102 0.83 -12.91 7.01
N PRO A 103 1.14 -11.92 7.87
CA PRO A 103 0.31 -11.59 9.01
C PRO A 103 -1.12 -11.25 8.56
N HIS A 104 -2.08 -12.08 8.99
CA HIS A 104 -3.49 -12.01 8.58
C HIS A 104 -3.73 -12.08 7.07
N GLY A 105 -2.78 -12.68 6.33
CA GLY A 105 -2.76 -12.71 4.88
C GLY A 105 -4.05 -13.24 4.28
N ILE A 106 -4.49 -14.44 4.70
CA ILE A 106 -5.67 -15.14 4.16
C ILE A 106 -6.92 -14.25 4.28
N ASP A 107 -7.20 -13.72 5.47
CA ASP A 107 -8.35 -12.86 5.71
C ASP A 107 -8.29 -11.62 4.81
N LEU A 108 -7.11 -10.99 4.75
CA LEU A 108 -6.91 -9.77 3.98
C LEU A 108 -7.02 -9.96 2.47
N VAL A 109 -6.63 -11.12 1.91
CA VAL A 109 -6.79 -11.36 0.46
C VAL A 109 -8.25 -11.40 0.05
N THR A 110 -9.12 -11.92 0.93
CA THR A 110 -10.55 -12.04 0.65
C THR A 110 -11.26 -10.69 0.68
N ILE A 111 -10.78 -9.76 1.51
CA ILE A 111 -11.40 -8.44 1.71
C ILE A 111 -10.80 -7.40 0.75
N ALA A 112 -9.50 -7.45 0.52
CA ALA A 112 -8.78 -6.61 -0.43
C ALA A 112 -8.70 -7.27 -1.82
N ASP A 113 -9.78 -7.91 -2.26
CA ASP A 113 -9.84 -8.60 -3.55
C ASP A 113 -9.92 -7.65 -4.76
N TYR A 114 -9.62 -8.19 -5.94
CA TYR A 114 -9.55 -7.47 -7.21
C TYR A 114 -10.79 -6.64 -7.56
N PHE A 115 -11.99 -7.14 -7.23
CA PHE A 115 -13.25 -6.46 -7.52
C PHE A 115 -13.53 -5.37 -6.50
N THR A 116 -13.39 -5.68 -5.21
CA THR A 116 -13.66 -4.73 -4.11
C THR A 116 -12.71 -3.53 -4.18
N VAL A 117 -11.41 -3.75 -4.36
CA VAL A 117 -10.44 -2.67 -4.54
C VAL A 117 -10.58 -1.96 -5.89
N GLY A 118 -11.32 -2.54 -6.84
CA GLY A 118 -11.69 -1.90 -8.09
C GLY A 118 -12.47 -0.60 -7.87
N ILE A 119 -13.28 -0.54 -6.82
CA ILE A 119 -14.12 0.61 -6.49
C ILE A 119 -13.41 1.48 -5.44
N ARG A 120 -13.02 2.71 -5.82
CA ARG A 120 -12.25 3.63 -4.95
C ARG A 120 -12.92 3.85 -3.59
N HIS A 121 -14.24 4.05 -3.57
CA HIS A 121 -14.96 4.24 -2.31
C HIS A 121 -14.86 3.03 -1.39
N ASN A 122 -15.02 1.81 -1.92
CA ASN A 122 -14.94 0.59 -1.12
C ASN A 122 -13.51 0.37 -0.62
N ALA A 123 -12.51 0.57 -1.49
CA ALA A 123 -11.10 0.48 -1.14
C ALA A 123 -10.76 1.39 0.07
N PHE A 124 -11.13 2.67 0.00
CA PHE A 124 -10.82 3.65 1.04
C PHE A 124 -11.68 3.49 2.30
N CYS A 125 -13.00 3.31 2.16
CA CYS A 125 -13.93 3.43 3.28
C CYS A 125 -14.41 2.09 3.87
N GLN A 126 -14.16 0.96 3.20
CA GLN A 126 -14.60 -0.37 3.66
C GLN A 126 -13.41 -1.30 3.87
N VAL A 127 -12.50 -1.38 2.90
CA VAL A 127 -11.33 -2.27 3.00
C VAL A 127 -10.27 -1.68 3.94
N ALA A 128 -9.88 -0.41 3.74
CA ALA A 128 -8.82 0.20 4.56
C ALA A 128 -9.09 0.16 6.08
N PRO A 129 -10.31 0.41 6.60
CA PRO A 129 -10.58 0.28 8.03
C PRO A 129 -10.37 -1.14 8.56
N VAL A 130 -10.75 -2.16 7.77
CA VAL A 130 -10.55 -3.56 8.16
C VAL A 130 -9.06 -3.89 8.15
N VAL A 131 -8.31 -3.44 7.14
CA VAL A 131 -6.86 -3.61 7.09
C VAL A 131 -6.19 -2.93 8.30
N ALA A 132 -6.59 -1.71 8.64
CA ALA A 132 -6.05 -0.95 9.76
C ALA A 132 -6.43 -1.52 11.15
N SER A 133 -7.38 -2.44 11.23
CA SER A 133 -7.69 -3.15 12.48
C SER A 133 -6.51 -4.02 12.95
N TYR A 134 -5.67 -4.47 12.02
CA TYR A 134 -4.47 -5.24 12.29
C TYR A 134 -3.26 -4.33 12.56
N GLU A 135 -2.54 -4.59 13.65
CA GLU A 135 -1.48 -3.73 14.17
C GLU A 135 -0.39 -3.41 13.16
N LEU A 136 0.08 -4.42 12.40
CA LEU A 136 1.13 -4.27 11.39
C LEU A 136 0.77 -3.24 10.30
N TYR A 137 -0.51 -3.12 9.95
CA TYR A 137 -0.95 -2.28 8.85
C TYR A 137 -1.52 -0.94 9.31
N ARG A 138 -1.88 -0.81 10.59
CA ARG A 138 -2.56 0.36 11.16
C ARG A 138 -1.80 1.67 10.96
N ARG A 139 -0.58 1.76 11.51
CA ARG A 139 0.25 2.97 11.45
C ARG A 139 0.59 3.35 10.00
N PRO A 140 1.08 2.43 9.13
CA PRO A 140 1.36 2.74 7.72
C PRO A 140 0.16 3.32 6.96
N LEU A 141 -1.03 2.75 7.16
CA LEU A 141 -2.24 3.24 6.49
C LEU A 141 -2.64 4.63 7.00
N LEU A 142 -2.62 4.85 8.32
CA LEU A 142 -2.93 6.16 8.92
C LEU A 142 -1.96 7.24 8.45
N GLU A 143 -0.66 6.97 8.50
CA GLU A 143 0.38 7.89 8.03
C GLU A 143 0.20 8.25 6.56
N HIS A 144 -0.02 7.25 5.71
CA HIS A 144 -0.22 7.50 4.29
C HIS A 144 -1.47 8.34 4.02
N LEU A 145 -2.56 8.07 4.74
CA LEU A 145 -3.80 8.81 4.59
C LEU A 145 -3.63 10.28 5.00
N ILE A 146 -3.05 10.53 6.18
CA ILE A 146 -2.85 11.87 6.77
C ILE A 146 -1.82 12.67 5.98
N TYR A 147 -0.61 12.15 5.83
CA TYR A 147 0.50 12.90 5.28
C TYR A 147 0.53 12.97 3.75
N THR A 148 -0.10 12.00 3.07
CA THR A 148 -0.11 11.94 1.60
C THR A 148 -1.48 12.24 1.01
N LYS A 149 -2.52 11.47 1.39
CA LYS A 149 -3.79 11.47 0.63
C LYS A 149 -4.69 12.66 0.94
N LEU A 150 -4.72 13.14 2.18
CA LEU A 150 -5.46 14.36 2.54
C LEU A 150 -4.88 15.61 1.90
N ARG A 151 -3.62 15.59 1.48
CA ARG A 151 -2.95 16.70 0.78
C ARG A 151 -2.85 16.46 -0.73
N HIS A 152 -3.47 15.40 -1.23
CA HIS A 152 -3.42 15.04 -2.64
C HIS A 152 -4.05 16.15 -3.50
N TRP A 153 -3.50 16.41 -4.68
CA TRP A 153 -3.96 17.51 -5.56
C TRP A 153 -5.41 17.32 -6.06
N ASP A 154 -5.82 16.07 -6.26
CA ASP A 154 -7.18 15.71 -6.64
C ASP A 154 -8.14 15.81 -5.46
N ARG A 155 -9.14 16.68 -5.58
CA ARG A 155 -10.19 16.90 -4.60
C ARG A 155 -10.99 15.63 -4.28
N GLN A 156 -11.30 14.79 -5.28
CA GLN A 156 -12.07 13.57 -5.05
C GLN A 156 -11.32 12.57 -4.17
N VAL A 157 -9.98 12.51 -4.31
CA VAL A 157 -9.11 11.70 -3.45
C VAL A 157 -9.13 12.26 -2.02
N ARG A 158 -9.02 13.58 -1.85
CA ARG A 158 -9.09 14.20 -0.51
C ARG A 158 -10.42 13.93 0.19
N GLU A 159 -11.54 14.08 -0.52
CA GLU A 159 -12.89 13.88 0.05
C GLU A 159 -13.10 12.44 0.52
N VAL A 160 -12.71 11.44 -0.27
CA VAL A 160 -12.82 10.03 0.16
C VAL A 160 -11.81 9.70 1.26
N SER A 161 -10.64 10.34 1.26
CA SER A 161 -9.63 10.16 2.31
C SER A 161 -10.10 10.70 3.66
N ALA A 162 -10.77 11.85 3.68
CA ALA A 162 -11.36 12.41 4.90
C ALA A 162 -12.42 11.48 5.49
N LYS A 163 -13.26 10.87 4.64
CA LYS A 163 -14.25 9.87 5.07
C LYS A 163 -13.59 8.62 5.64
N ALA A 164 -12.54 8.11 4.99
CA ALA A 164 -11.77 6.98 5.50
C ALA A 164 -11.13 7.31 6.84
N LEU A 165 -10.53 8.50 6.98
CA LEU A 165 -9.85 8.92 8.21
C LEU A 165 -10.80 8.95 9.40
N ALA A 166 -12.04 9.41 9.21
CA ALA A 166 -13.05 9.43 10.27
C ALA A 166 -13.26 8.04 10.92
N THR A 167 -13.12 6.96 10.13
CA THR A 167 -13.20 5.59 10.64
C THR A 167 -11.84 5.09 11.16
N LEU A 168 -10.76 5.32 10.42
CA LEU A 168 -9.43 4.80 10.77
C LEU A 168 -8.85 5.46 12.02
N ALA A 169 -9.13 6.75 12.28
CA ALA A 169 -8.62 7.47 13.44
C ALA A 169 -9.02 6.81 14.76
N ALA A 170 -10.18 6.15 14.81
CA ALA A 170 -10.63 5.42 15.99
C ALA A 170 -9.77 4.19 16.33
N THR A 171 -9.00 3.68 15.37
CA THR A 171 -8.10 2.52 15.59
C THR A 171 -6.82 2.90 16.32
N ASP A 172 -6.42 4.17 16.26
CA ASP A 172 -5.29 4.72 17.02
C ASP A 172 -5.54 6.22 17.30
N PRO A 173 -6.37 6.52 18.31
CA PRO A 173 -6.75 7.89 18.63
C PRO A 173 -5.58 8.74 19.12
N GLU A 174 -4.62 8.15 19.83
CA GLU A 174 -3.44 8.84 20.36
C GLU A 174 -2.60 9.41 19.22
N PHE A 175 -2.37 8.61 18.19
CA PHE A 175 -1.67 9.10 17.00
C PHE A 175 -2.50 10.07 16.18
N ALA A 176 -3.77 9.75 15.92
CA ALA A 176 -4.62 10.57 15.07
C ALA A 176 -4.91 11.96 15.67
N ALA A 177 -4.90 12.09 17.00
CA ALA A 177 -5.06 13.34 17.72
C ALA A 177 -3.71 13.99 18.13
N GLY A 178 -2.58 13.46 17.67
CA GLY A 178 -1.27 14.07 17.89
C GLY A 178 -1.17 15.45 17.24
N GLU A 179 -0.41 16.35 17.85
CA GLU A 179 -0.26 17.75 17.41
C GLU A 179 0.17 17.86 15.94
N GLU A 180 1.15 17.05 15.51
CA GLU A 180 1.61 16.99 14.12
C GLU A 180 0.52 16.56 13.14
N CYS A 181 -0.33 15.60 13.53
CA CYS A 181 -1.46 15.15 12.72
C CYS A 181 -2.51 16.25 12.59
N ILE A 182 -2.83 16.95 13.69
CA ILE A 182 -3.79 18.05 13.71
C ILE A 182 -3.31 19.19 12.79
N ASP A 183 -2.04 19.57 12.84
CA ASP A 183 -1.47 20.62 11.99
C ASP A 183 -1.64 20.29 10.50
N VAL A 184 -1.41 19.04 10.12
CA VAL A 184 -1.61 18.56 8.75
C VAL A 184 -3.07 18.62 8.34
N LEU A 185 -3.99 18.25 9.23
CA LEU A 185 -5.44 18.28 8.97
C LEU A 185 -5.95 19.71 8.82
N VAL A 186 -5.49 20.64 9.66
CA VAL A 186 -5.83 22.06 9.56
C VAL A 186 -5.31 22.63 8.24
N ALA A 187 -4.06 22.36 7.87
CA ALA A 187 -3.49 22.82 6.61
C ALA A 187 -4.18 22.23 5.36
N ALA A 188 -4.81 21.05 5.47
CA ALA A 188 -5.51 20.40 4.36
C ALA A 188 -6.95 20.92 4.13
N THR A 189 -7.50 21.69 5.09
CA THR A 189 -8.85 22.28 4.99
C THR A 189 -8.88 23.73 4.50
N LEU A 190 -7.71 24.39 4.45
CA LEU A 190 -7.48 25.73 3.89
C LEU A 190 -7.13 25.66 2.39
#